data_AF-X0Y5F6-F1
#
_entry.id   AF-X0Y5F6-F1
#
_cell.length_a   1.000
_cell.length_b   1.000
_cell.length_c   1.000
_cell.angle_alpha   90.00
_cell.angle_beta   90.00
_cell.angle_gamma   90.00
#
_symmetry.space_group_name_H-M   'P 1'
#
loop_
_entity.id
_entity.type
_entity.pdbx_description
1 polymer ?
#
loop_
_entity_poly.entity_id
_entity_poly.type
_entity_poly.pdbx_seq_one_letter_code
_entity_poly.pdbx_strand_id
1 'polypeptide(L)'
;GGYLHYPPKLGQLLRRVAPWEAAALGLSWLWESARGAFRRSADSDESYEQWMRARFGGKMVDLIFRPIVEKTWGLPLRDLSWRLARQRVAVSGLGQAVWQVVTGSRGELYRSRYYPEGKFFYPRKGFGSITDRMAEEIRSHGGTIRLESQVEAIHLRDRHVASVEYSSNGRR
;
A
#
# COMPACT_ATOMS: atom_id res chain seq x y z
N GLY A 1 0.59 20.54 -22.14
CA GLY A 1 0.65 19.49 -21.10
C GLY A 1 0.22 20.08 -19.78
N GLY A 2 -0.79 19.50 -19.12
CA GLY A 2 -1.31 20.02 -17.84
C GLY A 2 -0.77 19.20 -16.67
N TYR A 3 -0.08 19.84 -15.75
CA TYR A 3 0.35 19.22 -14.50
C TYR A 3 -0.87 18.96 -13.60
N LEU A 4 -1.09 17.70 -13.22
CA LEU A 4 -2.08 17.35 -12.20
C LEU A 4 -1.45 17.57 -10.83
N HIS A 5 -2.06 18.41 -9.99
CA HIS A 5 -1.68 18.47 -8.58
C HIS A 5 -1.92 17.10 -7.95
N TYR A 6 -0.88 16.56 -7.29
CA TYR A 6 -0.99 15.37 -6.45
C TYR A 6 -1.35 15.81 -5.01
N PRO A 7 -2.34 15.20 -4.33
CA PRO A 7 -3.26 14.17 -4.82
C PRO A 7 -4.15 14.65 -5.97
N PRO A 8 -4.39 13.81 -7.00
CA PRO A 8 -5.34 14.16 -8.05
C PRO A 8 -6.69 14.44 -7.41
N LYS A 9 -7.15 15.69 -7.54
CA LYS A 9 -8.47 16.08 -7.06
C LYS A 9 -9.50 15.26 -7.83
N LEU A 10 -10.25 14.39 -7.15
CA LEU A 10 -11.31 13.58 -7.76
C LEU A 10 -12.29 14.46 -8.57
N GLY A 11 -12.55 15.70 -8.14
CA GLY A 11 -13.36 16.65 -8.92
C GLY A 11 -12.78 17.06 -10.29
N GLN A 12 -11.46 17.02 -10.48
CA GLN A 12 -10.83 17.25 -11.80
C GLN A 12 -10.87 16.00 -12.68
N LEU A 13 -10.78 14.81 -12.07
CA LEU A 13 -10.99 13.53 -12.76
C LEU A 13 -12.44 13.41 -13.24
N LEU A 14 -13.42 13.67 -12.36
CA LEU A 14 -14.84 13.60 -12.70
C LEU A 14 -15.28 14.62 -13.76
N ARG A 15 -14.65 15.80 -13.84
CA ARG A 15 -14.90 16.77 -14.93
C ARG A 15 -14.37 16.33 -16.30
N ARG A 16 -13.47 15.34 -16.34
CA ARG A 16 -12.93 14.77 -17.58
C ARG A 16 -13.57 13.44 -17.97
N VAL A 17 -14.32 12.84 -17.05
CA VAL A 17 -15.08 11.62 -17.28
C VAL A 17 -16.44 12.03 -17.83
N ALA A 18 -16.87 11.40 -18.92
CA ALA A 18 -18.16 11.74 -19.50
C ALA A 18 -19.30 11.37 -18.51
N PRO A 19 -20.43 12.11 -18.48
CA PRO A 19 -21.52 11.83 -17.54
C PRO A 19 -22.03 10.38 -17.61
N TRP A 20 -22.01 9.76 -18.79
CA TRP A 20 -22.38 8.36 -18.99
C TRP A 20 -21.36 7.38 -18.40
N GLU A 21 -20.07 7.69 -18.45
CA GLU A 21 -19.01 6.88 -17.82
C GLU A 21 -19.12 6.98 -16.29
N ALA A 22 -19.39 8.17 -15.76
CA ALA A 22 -19.62 8.38 -14.34
C ALA A 22 -20.85 7.59 -13.86
N ALA A 23 -21.94 7.61 -14.63
CA ALA A 23 -23.13 6.80 -14.36
C ALA A 23 -22.81 5.30 -14.40
N ALA A 24 -22.04 4.83 -15.38
CA ALA A 24 -21.64 3.42 -15.47
C ALA A 24 -20.76 2.99 -14.29
N LEU A 25 -19.85 3.85 -13.81
CA LEU A 25 -19.05 3.61 -12.61
C LEU A 25 -19.95 3.53 -11.36
N GLY A 26 -20.88 4.47 -11.20
CA GLY A 26 -21.83 4.48 -10.08
C GLY A 26 -22.74 3.25 -10.07
N LEU A 27 -23.28 2.86 -11.23
CA LEU A 27 -24.10 1.66 -11.37
C LEU A 27 -23.30 0.38 -11.07
N SER A 28 -22.05 0.31 -11.53
CA SER A 28 -21.17 -0.83 -11.20
C SER A 28 -20.89 -0.93 -9.71
N TRP A 29 -20.72 0.20 -9.01
CA TRP A 29 -20.57 0.22 -7.56
C TRP A 29 -21.85 -0.19 -6.83
N LEU A 30 -23.02 0.31 -7.25
CA LEU A 30 -24.31 -0.08 -6.67
C LEU A 30 -24.57 -1.58 -6.86
N TRP A 31 -24.26 -2.12 -8.04
CA TRP A 31 -24.37 -3.55 -8.33
C TRP A 31 -23.49 -4.40 -7.41
N GLU A 32 -22.21 -4.07 -7.28
CA GLU A 32 -21.29 -4.78 -6.38
C GLU A 32 -21.67 -4.62 -4.92
N SER A 33 -22.16 -3.45 -4.51
CA SER A 33 -22.63 -3.19 -3.14
C SER A 33 -23.87 -4.03 -2.82
N ALA A 34 -24.84 -4.08 -3.74
CA ALA A 34 -26.03 -4.93 -3.59
C ALA A 34 -25.65 -6.41 -3.54
N ARG A 35 -24.80 -6.88 -4.45
CA ARG A 35 -24.29 -8.25 -4.47
C ARG A 35 -23.52 -8.60 -3.19
N GLY A 36 -22.76 -7.65 -2.65
CA GLY A 36 -22.05 -7.75 -1.39
C GLY A 36 -22.98 -7.83 -0.18
N ALA A 37 -24.08 -7.06 -0.16
CA ALA A 37 -25.07 -7.11 0.92
C ALA A 37 -25.77 -8.48 1.02
N PHE A 38 -25.92 -9.19 -0.10
CA PHE A 38 -26.43 -10.56 -0.12
C PHE A 38 -25.36 -11.63 0.18
N ARG A 39 -24.07 -11.31 0.05
CA ARG A 39 -22.99 -12.19 0.50
C ARG A 39 -22.76 -11.94 1.99
N ARG A 40 -23.31 -12.80 2.86
CA ARG A 40 -22.88 -12.86 4.26
C ARG A 40 -21.35 -12.98 4.27
N SER A 41 -20.71 -12.00 4.93
CA SER A 41 -19.27 -11.91 5.15
C SER A 41 -18.72 -13.29 5.52
N ALA A 42 -17.93 -13.88 4.63
CA ALA A 42 -17.30 -15.16 4.87
C ALA A 42 -15.82 -15.06 4.49
N ASP A 43 -15.02 -15.10 5.56
CA ASP A 43 -13.69 -15.64 5.64
C ASP A 43 -12.45 -14.85 5.21
N SER A 44 -11.39 -15.21 5.93
CA SER A 44 -10.03 -14.70 6.05
C SER A 44 -9.23 -14.63 4.75
N ASP A 45 -9.80 -15.06 3.62
CA ASP A 45 -9.13 -15.26 2.34
C ASP A 45 -9.59 -14.27 1.25
N GLU A 46 -10.16 -13.12 1.64
CA GLU A 46 -10.47 -12.06 0.68
C GLU A 46 -9.19 -11.64 -0.09
N SER A 47 -9.27 -11.62 -1.42
CA SER A 47 -8.20 -11.03 -2.23
C SER A 47 -8.28 -9.50 -2.23
N TYR A 48 -7.18 -8.84 -2.59
CA TYR A 48 -7.14 -7.40 -2.83
C TYR A 48 -8.22 -7.00 -3.82
N GLU A 49 -8.42 -7.81 -4.88
CA GLU A 49 -9.46 -7.58 -5.87
C GLU A 49 -10.87 -7.55 -5.26
N GLN A 50 -11.23 -8.56 -4.47
CA GLN A 50 -12.56 -8.65 -3.85
C GLN A 50 -12.79 -7.49 -2.87
N TRP A 51 -11.79 -7.19 -2.04
CA TRP A 51 -11.84 -6.09 -1.08
C TRP A 51 -12.09 -4.74 -1.76
N MET A 52 -11.42 -4.52 -2.91
CA MET A 52 -11.55 -3.31 -3.71
C MET A 52 -12.89 -3.25 -4.45
N ARG A 53 -13.33 -4.33 -5.10
CA ARG A 53 -14.60 -4.34 -5.83
C ARG A 53 -15.79 -4.10 -4.91
N ALA A 54 -15.76 -4.64 -3.69
CA ALA A 54 -16.80 -4.40 -2.68
C ALA A 54 -16.90 -2.92 -2.26
N ARG A 55 -15.80 -2.16 -2.32
CA ARG A 55 -15.73 -0.76 -1.85
C ARG A 55 -15.82 0.27 -2.96
N PHE A 56 -15.34 -0.07 -4.15
CA PHE A 56 -15.19 0.84 -5.27
C PHE A 56 -15.93 0.40 -6.55
N GLY A 57 -16.55 -0.78 -6.56
CA GLY A 57 -17.21 -1.31 -7.74
C GLY A 57 -16.23 -1.85 -8.78
N GLY A 58 -16.71 -2.76 -9.62
CA GLY A 58 -15.87 -3.49 -10.56
C GLY A 58 -15.19 -2.60 -11.60
N LYS A 59 -15.95 -1.73 -12.28
CA LYS A 59 -15.41 -0.88 -13.35
C LYS A 59 -14.32 0.07 -12.86
N MET A 60 -14.46 0.64 -11.67
CA MET A 60 -13.44 1.54 -11.11
C MET A 60 -12.16 0.78 -10.79
N VAL A 61 -12.28 -0.42 -10.22
CA VAL A 61 -11.13 -1.28 -9.94
C VAL A 61 -10.38 -1.60 -11.22
N ASP A 62 -11.09 -2.01 -12.26
CA ASP A 62 -10.47 -2.41 -13.52
C ASP A 62 -9.81 -1.24 -14.27
N LEU A 63 -10.43 -0.06 -14.28
CA LEU A 63 -9.93 1.10 -15.03
C LEU A 63 -8.82 1.87 -14.30
N ILE A 64 -8.91 2.02 -12.97
CA ILE A 64 -8.03 2.92 -12.22
C ILE A 64 -7.04 2.12 -11.38
N PHE A 65 -7.53 1.21 -10.55
CA PHE A 65 -6.69 0.59 -9.52
C PHE A 65 -5.84 -0.55 -10.06
N ARG A 66 -6.40 -1.44 -10.88
CA ARG A 66 -5.71 -2.60 -11.45
C ARG A 66 -4.39 -2.24 -12.11
N PRO A 67 -4.32 -1.34 -13.12
CA PRO A 67 -3.06 -1.07 -13.80
C PRO A 67 -2.00 -0.46 -12.88
N ILE A 68 -2.40 0.33 -11.87
CA ILE A 68 -1.47 0.96 -10.93
C ILE A 68 -0.92 -0.09 -9.95
N VAL A 69 -1.81 -0.89 -9.36
CA VAL A 69 -1.46 -1.85 -8.31
C VAL A 69 -0.67 -3.03 -8.89
N GLU A 70 -1.08 -3.61 -10.01
CA GLU A 70 -0.33 -4.72 -10.64
C GLU A 70 1.05 -4.25 -11.11
N LYS A 71 1.16 -3.02 -11.62
CA LYS A 71 2.47 -2.42 -11.96
C LYS A 71 3.35 -2.19 -10.75
N THR A 72 2.77 -1.82 -9.60
CA THR A 72 3.52 -1.53 -8.38
C THR A 72 4.05 -2.80 -7.72
N TRP A 73 3.25 -3.88 -7.73
CA TRP A 73 3.53 -5.11 -6.99
C TRP A 73 3.99 -6.28 -7.87
N GLY A 74 3.86 -6.18 -9.19
CA GLY A 74 4.24 -7.23 -10.13
C GLY A 74 3.35 -8.48 -10.08
N LEU A 75 2.20 -8.42 -9.40
CA LEU A 75 1.27 -9.54 -9.21
C LEU A 75 -0.17 -9.13 -9.55
N PRO A 76 -0.99 -10.03 -10.10
CA PRO A 76 -2.42 -9.81 -10.30
C PRO A 76 -3.15 -9.46 -8.99
N LEU A 77 -4.18 -8.59 -9.03
CA LEU A 77 -4.92 -8.20 -7.81
C LEU A 77 -5.56 -9.38 -7.07
N ARG A 78 -5.94 -10.43 -7.79
CA ARG A 78 -6.52 -11.65 -7.19
C ARG A 78 -5.52 -12.42 -6.33
N ASP A 79 -4.22 -12.26 -6.57
CA ASP A 79 -3.15 -12.97 -5.87
C ASP A 79 -2.58 -12.14 -4.70
N LEU A 80 -3.00 -10.88 -4.57
CA LEU A 80 -2.64 -10.02 -3.45
C LEU A 80 -3.63 -10.17 -2.28
N SER A 81 -3.13 -10.11 -1.04
CA SER A 81 -3.98 -10.17 0.16
C SER A 81 -4.80 -8.89 0.36
N TRP A 82 -6.05 -9.01 0.82
CA TRP A 82 -6.89 -7.89 1.23
C TRP A 82 -6.23 -6.97 2.28
N ARG A 83 -5.33 -7.49 3.12
CA ARG A 83 -4.62 -6.71 4.15
C ARG A 83 -3.77 -5.62 3.52
N LEU A 84 -3.16 -5.92 2.37
CA LEU A 84 -2.37 -4.95 1.62
C LEU A 84 -3.26 -3.82 1.09
N ALA A 85 -4.46 -4.14 0.61
CA ALA A 85 -5.44 -3.15 0.17
C ALA A 85 -5.84 -2.22 1.32
N ARG A 86 -6.22 -2.80 2.47
CA ARG A 86 -6.61 -2.05 3.67
C ARG A 86 -5.50 -1.10 4.17
N GLN A 87 -4.23 -1.48 4.04
CA GLN A 87 -3.12 -0.64 4.50
C GLN A 87 -2.73 0.46 3.52
N ARG A 88 -2.86 0.20 2.21
CA ARG A 88 -2.33 1.09 1.16
C ARG A 88 -3.39 2.00 0.53
N VAL A 89 -4.67 1.66 0.63
CA VAL A 89 -5.76 2.44 0.05
C VAL A 89 -6.20 3.49 1.06
N ALA A 90 -5.93 4.76 0.76
CA ALA A 90 -6.16 5.89 1.67
C ALA A 90 -7.65 6.23 1.88
N VAL A 91 -8.53 5.81 0.98
CA VAL A 91 -9.97 6.12 1.03
C VAL A 91 -10.75 4.87 1.43
N SER A 92 -11.72 4.97 2.33
CA SER A 92 -12.42 3.78 2.85
C SER A 92 -13.39 3.15 1.85
N GLY A 93 -13.77 3.89 0.80
CA GLY A 93 -14.64 3.42 -0.28
C GLY A 93 -15.19 4.57 -1.13
N LEU A 94 -15.90 4.22 -2.21
CA LEU A 94 -16.42 5.20 -3.17
C LEU A 94 -17.41 6.19 -2.56
N GLY A 95 -18.35 5.73 -1.74
CA GLY A 95 -19.34 6.61 -1.10
C GLY A 95 -18.69 7.67 -0.21
N GLN A 96 -17.67 7.29 0.56
CA GLN A 96 -16.90 8.24 1.38
C GLN A 96 -16.12 9.23 0.49
N ALA A 97 -15.54 8.75 -0.62
CA ALA A 97 -14.83 9.58 -1.58
C ALA A 97 -15.75 10.66 -2.19
N VAL A 98 -16.94 10.26 -2.63
CA VAL A 98 -17.95 11.16 -3.20
C VAL A 98 -18.43 12.15 -2.14
N TRP A 99 -18.74 11.68 -0.94
CA TRP A 99 -19.15 12.54 0.17
C TRP A 99 -18.11 13.64 0.46
N GLN A 100 -16.84 13.30 0.59
CA GLN A 100 -15.75 14.26 0.81
C GLN A 100 -15.62 15.29 -0.32
N VAL A 101 -15.86 14.88 -1.57
CA VAL A 101 -15.85 15.79 -2.72
C VAL A 101 -17.04 16.75 -2.68
N VAL A 102 -18.24 16.25 -2.39
CA VAL A 102 -19.48 17.04 -2.38
C VAL A 102 -19.52 18.02 -1.22
N THR A 103 -19.16 17.58 -0.01
CA THR A 103 -19.18 18.45 1.17
C THR A 103 -18.00 19.41 1.24
N GLY A 104 -17.02 19.27 0.34
CA GLY A 104 -15.75 19.99 0.43
C GLY A 104 -14.95 19.67 1.70
N SER A 105 -15.43 18.71 2.50
CA SER A 105 -14.72 18.19 3.65
C SER A 105 -13.50 17.47 3.11
N ARG A 106 -12.36 18.17 3.10
CA ARG A 106 -11.05 17.55 2.98
C ARG A 106 -10.88 16.67 4.21
N GLY A 107 -11.45 15.47 4.16
CA GLY A 107 -10.92 14.36 4.92
C GLY A 107 -9.43 14.38 4.68
N GLU A 108 -8.67 14.32 5.76
CA GLU A 108 -7.24 14.47 5.72
C GLU A 108 -6.65 13.24 5.01
N LEU A 109 -6.71 13.20 3.67
CA LEU A 109 -6.39 12.02 2.84
C LEU A 109 -4.98 11.47 3.09
N TYR A 110 -4.13 12.23 3.79
CA TYR A 110 -2.78 11.87 4.19
C TYR A 110 -2.52 11.96 5.69
N ARG A 111 -3.48 12.40 6.50
CA ARG A 111 -3.32 12.29 7.95
C ARG A 111 -3.80 10.92 8.38
N SER A 112 -2.81 10.09 8.65
CA SER A 112 -3.00 8.84 9.37
C SER A 112 -2.47 9.00 10.78
N ARG A 113 -2.71 8.01 11.64
CA ARG A 113 -2.05 7.91 12.95
C ARG A 113 -0.53 8.11 12.87
N TYR A 114 0.08 7.75 11.73
CA TYR A 114 1.53 7.82 11.52
C TYR A 114 1.99 9.13 10.86
N TYR A 115 1.09 9.90 10.25
CA TYR A 115 1.40 11.13 9.52
C TYR A 115 0.40 12.24 9.84
N PRO A 116 0.24 12.65 11.11
CA PRO A 116 -0.85 13.53 11.55
C PRO A 116 -0.84 14.93 10.92
N GLU A 117 0.26 15.34 10.27
CA GLU A 117 0.34 16.61 9.52
C GLU A 117 0.30 16.42 8.00
N GLY A 118 0.20 15.19 7.50
CA GLY A 118 0.32 14.87 6.07
C GLY A 118 1.72 15.16 5.51
N LYS A 119 2.72 15.27 6.39
CA LYS A 119 4.13 15.51 6.07
C LYS A 119 4.97 14.41 6.69
N PHE A 120 6.14 14.18 6.11
CA PHE A 120 7.16 13.30 6.67
C PHE A 120 8.52 14.00 6.56
N PHE A 121 9.39 13.74 7.54
CA PHE A 121 10.77 14.19 7.47
C PHE A 121 11.56 13.30 6.52
N TYR A 122 12.35 13.92 5.65
CA TYR A 122 13.28 13.22 4.79
C TYR A 122 14.71 13.66 5.13
N PRO A 123 15.67 12.75 5.32
CA PRO A 123 17.04 13.13 5.67
C PRO A 123 17.67 13.98 4.56
N ARG A 124 18.31 15.09 4.94
CA ARG A 124 18.96 16.00 3.98
C ARG A 124 20.06 15.32 3.15
N LYS A 125 20.76 14.33 3.72
CA LYS A 125 21.82 13.57 3.06
C LYS A 125 21.30 12.32 2.32
N GLY A 126 19.98 12.15 2.21
CA GLY A 126 19.36 10.98 1.61
C GLY A 126 19.11 9.83 2.59
N PHE A 127 18.33 8.84 2.16
CA PHE A 127 17.87 7.73 3.01
C PHE A 127 19.02 6.95 3.67
N GLY A 128 20.16 6.80 2.99
CA GLY A 128 21.34 6.07 3.49
C GLY A 128 21.86 6.58 4.84
N SER A 129 21.68 7.86 5.16
CA SER A 129 22.14 8.40 6.45
C SER A 129 21.46 7.75 7.66
N ILE A 130 20.24 7.21 7.49
CA ILE A 130 19.55 6.48 8.56
C ILE A 130 20.30 5.19 8.87
N THR A 131 20.62 4.39 7.83
CA THR A 131 21.36 3.14 7.98
C THR A 131 22.80 3.36 8.44
N ASP A 132 23.45 4.41 7.97
CA ASP A 132 24.81 4.77 8.38
C ASP A 132 24.84 5.09 9.88
N ARG A 133 23.91 5.93 10.35
CA ARG A 133 23.82 6.28 11.78
C ARG A 133 23.48 5.07 12.65
N MET A 134 22.59 4.19 12.19
CA MET A 134 22.32 2.93 12.89
C MET A 134 23.58 2.05 13.00
N ALA A 135 24.38 1.98 11.93
CA ALA A 135 25.62 1.21 11.93
C ALA A 135 26.68 1.80 12.88
N GLU A 136 26.80 3.12 12.96
CA GLU A 136 27.63 3.82 13.94
C GLU A 136 27.19 3.52 15.38
N GLU A 137 25.90 3.61 15.66
CA GLU A 137 25.34 3.36 17.00
C GLU A 137 25.51 1.90 17.45
N ILE A 138 25.33 0.94 16.54
CA ILE A 138 25.59 -0.48 16.85
C ILE A 138 27.05 -0.67 17.26
N ARG A 139 27.99 -0.06 16.52
CA ARG A 139 29.43 -0.17 16.80
C ARG A 139 29.83 0.56 18.09
N SER A 140 29.25 1.73 18.37
CA SER A 140 29.55 2.49 19.60
C SER A 140 29.11 1.75 20.87
N HIS A 141 28.09 0.89 20.76
CA HIS A 141 27.62 0.02 21.84
C HIS A 141 28.28 -1.37 21.85
N GLY A 142 29.40 -1.55 21.13
CA GLY A 142 30.18 -2.80 21.10
C GLY A 142 29.65 -3.87 20.16
N GLY A 143 28.61 -3.58 19.37
CA GLY A 143 28.10 -4.47 18.34
C GLY A 143 29.07 -4.59 17.15
N THR A 144 29.03 -5.75 16.48
CA THR A 144 29.85 -6.02 15.30
C THR A 144 28.98 -6.08 14.04
N ILE A 145 29.36 -5.35 13.00
CA ILE A 145 28.73 -5.41 11.67
C ILE A 145 29.76 -5.94 10.68
N ARG A 146 29.49 -7.10 10.09
CA ARG A 146 30.33 -7.73 9.07
C ARG A 146 29.70 -7.48 7.70
N LEU A 147 30.37 -6.70 6.87
CA LEU A 147 30.01 -6.53 5.46
C LEU A 147 30.64 -7.65 4.63
N GLU A 148 30.21 -7.80 3.37
CA GLU A 148 30.75 -8.82 2.46
C GLU A 148 30.78 -10.22 3.10
N SER A 149 29.73 -10.52 3.86
CA SER A 149 29.60 -11.72 4.68
C SER A 149 28.28 -12.39 4.31
N GLN A 150 28.32 -13.38 3.44
CA GLN A 150 27.14 -14.10 2.97
C GLN A 150 26.82 -15.23 3.95
N VAL A 151 25.63 -15.20 4.55
CA VAL A 151 25.15 -16.29 5.41
C VAL A 151 24.89 -17.54 4.55
N GLU A 152 25.48 -18.66 4.95
CA GLU A 152 25.37 -19.95 4.25
C GLU A 152 24.50 -20.95 5.01
N ALA A 153 24.53 -20.92 6.35
CA ALA A 153 23.70 -21.78 7.18
C ALA A 153 23.34 -21.11 8.51
N ILE A 154 22.18 -21.47 9.05
CA ILE A 154 21.73 -21.10 10.39
C ILE A 154 21.46 -22.40 11.15
N HIS A 155 22.23 -22.64 12.21
CA HIS A 155 22.11 -23.84 13.01
C HIS A 155 21.16 -23.60 14.17
N LEU A 156 20.12 -24.43 14.24
CA LEU A 156 19.11 -24.35 15.29
C LEU A 156 19.31 -25.46 16.32
N ARG A 157 19.11 -25.14 17.59
CA ARG A 157 19.04 -26.10 18.70
C ARG A 157 17.87 -25.73 19.59
N ASP A 158 16.98 -26.68 19.87
CA ASP A 158 15.81 -26.48 20.74
C ASP A 158 15.01 -25.21 20.36
N ARG A 159 14.79 -25.00 19.06
CA ARG A 159 14.14 -23.82 18.44
C ARG A 159 14.84 -22.47 18.66
N HIS A 160 16.10 -22.46 19.08
CA HIS A 160 16.93 -21.25 19.19
C HIS A 160 18.03 -21.28 18.14
N VAL A 161 18.45 -20.10 17.67
CA VAL A 161 19.63 -19.97 16.80
C VAL A 161 20.88 -20.20 17.67
N ALA A 162 21.58 -21.31 17.42
CA ALA A 162 22.81 -21.67 18.12
C ALA A 162 24.04 -21.04 17.46
N SER A 163 24.10 -21.04 16.13
CA SER A 163 25.18 -20.40 15.36
C SER A 163 24.76 -20.07 13.94
N VAL A 164 25.55 -19.22 13.28
CA VAL A 164 25.39 -18.84 11.88
C VAL A 164 26.74 -19.06 11.20
N GLU A 165 26.74 -19.78 10.09
CA GLU A 165 27.90 -19.90 9.21
C GLU A 165 27.79 -18.87 8.09
N TYR A 166 28.90 -18.20 7.79
CA TYR A 166 28.95 -17.21 6.73
C TYR A 166 30.29 -17.27 6.01
N SER A 167 30.30 -16.95 4.73
CA SER A 167 31.53 -16.77 3.97
C SER A 167 31.85 -15.28 3.78
N SER A 168 33.12 -14.93 3.91
CA SER A 168 33.64 -13.60 3.63
C SER A 168 34.95 -13.69 2.87
N ASN A 169 35.04 -12.99 1.73
CA ASN A 169 36.21 -13.00 0.86
C ASN A 169 36.68 -14.43 0.48
N GLY A 170 35.74 -15.34 0.23
CA GLY A 170 36.03 -16.74 -0.14
C GLY A 170 36.48 -17.63 1.02
N ARG A 171 36.44 -17.14 2.27
CA ARG A 171 36.70 -17.94 3.48
C ARG A 171 35.40 -18.14 4.25
N ARG A 172 35.16 -19.38 4.68
CA ARG A 172 34.04 -19.79 5.52
C ARG A 172 34.41 -19.74 7.00
#